data_AF-A0A542SK22-F1
#
_entry.id   AF-A0A542SK22-F1
#
_cell.length_a   1.000
_cell.length_b   1.000
_cell.length_c   1.000
_cell.angle_alpha   90.00
_cell.angle_beta   90.00
_cell.angle_gamma   90.00
#
_symmetry.space_group_name_H-M   'P 1'
#
loop_
_entity.id
_entity.type
_entity.pdbx_description
1 polymer ?
#
loop_
_entity_poly.entity_id
_entity_poly.type
_entity_poly.pdbx_seq_one_letter_code
_entity_poly.pdbx_strand_id
1 'polypeptide(L)'
;MKNRISIDPSAPDSLLTGAKIINENFDQIDSKLDQIDSKIEQFDTVARSEIAYLHWRAGINEKNILEITLELETLKGAILNGLTNNIYIESFIDIEDVTLLNGATKHDSTNKKVYLA
;
A
#
# COMPACT_ATOMS: atom_id res chain seq x y z
N MET A 1 -38.20 17.33 -16.42
CA MET A 1 -38.41 18.62 -15.75
C MET A 1 -38.34 18.37 -14.26
N LYS A 2 -37.53 19.12 -13.49
CA LYS A 2 -37.55 19.00 -12.03
C LYS A 2 -38.92 19.50 -11.54
N ASN A 3 -39.61 18.72 -10.70
CA ASN A 3 -40.96 19.05 -10.26
C ASN A 3 -40.92 20.31 -9.38
N ARG A 4 -41.34 21.44 -9.94
CA ARG A 4 -41.50 22.72 -9.25
C ARG A 4 -42.96 22.97 -8.96
N ILE A 5 -43.24 23.95 -8.10
CA ILE A 5 -44.61 24.39 -7.86
C ILE A 5 -45.10 25.09 -9.13
N SER A 6 -46.25 24.65 -9.65
CA SER A 6 -46.92 25.33 -10.76
C SER A 6 -47.45 26.69 -10.32
N ILE A 7 -47.31 27.69 -11.17
CA ILE A 7 -47.71 29.06 -10.87
C ILE A 7 -48.95 29.41 -11.69
N ASP A 8 -50.07 29.69 -11.01
CA ASP A 8 -51.28 30.24 -11.64
C ASP A 8 -51.13 31.77 -11.77
N PRO A 9 -51.13 32.32 -13.01
CA PRO A 9 -51.00 33.76 -13.23
C PRO A 9 -52.17 34.59 -12.68
N SER A 10 -53.31 33.96 -12.40
CA SER A 10 -54.51 34.62 -11.85
C SER A 10 -54.55 34.64 -10.32
N ALA A 11 -53.57 34.01 -9.65
CA ALA A 11 -53.49 34.00 -8.20
C ALA A 11 -53.13 35.40 -7.64
N PRO A 12 -53.57 35.73 -6.40
CA PRO A 12 -53.14 36.94 -5.71
C PRO A 12 -51.63 37.12 -5.69
N ASP A 13 -51.16 38.38 -5.81
CA ASP A 13 -49.73 38.73 -5.91
C ASP A 13 -48.85 38.14 -4.80
N SER A 14 -49.40 38.02 -3.58
CA SER A 14 -48.70 37.41 -2.45
C SER A 14 -48.41 35.93 -2.66
N LEU A 15 -49.36 35.18 -3.24
CA LEU A 15 -49.20 33.76 -3.56
C LEU A 15 -48.26 33.58 -4.76
N LEU A 16 -48.37 34.45 -5.77
CA LEU A 16 -47.47 34.47 -6.92
C LEU A 16 -46.01 34.67 -6.50
N THR A 17 -45.78 35.65 -5.61
CA THR A 17 -44.44 35.99 -5.12
C THR A 17 -43.89 34.85 -4.25
N GLY A 18 -44.69 34.30 -3.35
CA GLY A 18 -44.29 33.15 -2.53
C GLY A 18 -43.90 31.93 -3.39
N ALA A 19 -44.69 31.60 -4.41
CA ALA A 19 -44.40 30.47 -5.29
C ALA A 19 -43.08 30.65 -6.08
N LYS A 20 -42.77 31.87 -6.54
CA LYS A 20 -41.49 32.18 -7.19
C LYS A 20 -40.30 31.98 -6.24
N ILE A 21 -40.37 32.54 -5.04
CA ILE A 21 -39.32 32.40 -4.02
C ILE A 21 -39.08 30.93 -3.67
N ILE A 22 -40.16 30.14 -3.53
CA ILE A 22 -40.03 28.71 -3.23
C ILE A 22 -39.34 27.98 -4.38
N ASN A 23 -39.69 28.27 -5.63
CA ASN A 23 -39.03 27.66 -6.79
C ASN A 23 -37.55 28.04 -6.87
N GLU A 24 -37.19 29.30 -6.60
CA GLU A 24 -35.80 29.75 -6.53
C GLU A 24 -35.02 29.03 -5.40
N ASN A 25 -35.66 28.84 -4.24
CA ASN A 25 -35.07 28.08 -3.15
C ASN A 25 -34.83 26.61 -3.54
N PHE A 26 -35.76 25.98 -4.27
CA PHE A 26 -35.55 24.63 -4.79
C PHE A 26 -34.40 24.56 -5.78
N ASP A 27 -34.25 25.55 -6.66
CA ASP A 27 -33.11 25.61 -7.59
C ASP A 27 -31.77 25.73 -6.84
N GLN A 28 -31.73 26.53 -5.77
CA GLN A 28 -30.54 26.64 -4.92
C GLN A 28 -30.24 25.36 -4.16
N ILE A 29 -31.27 24.67 -3.63
CA ILE A 29 -31.12 23.39 -2.94
C ILE A 29 -30.55 22.35 -3.91
N ASP A 30 -31.10 22.25 -5.11
CA ASP A 30 -30.63 21.32 -6.12
C ASP A 30 -29.17 21.58 -6.48
N SER A 31 -28.78 22.85 -6.68
CA SER A 31 -27.38 23.22 -6.94
C SER A 31 -26.44 22.80 -5.81
N LYS A 32 -26.89 22.92 -4.54
CA LYS A 32 -26.11 22.47 -3.38
C LYS A 32 -26.03 20.95 -3.29
N LEU A 33 -27.09 20.24 -3.64
CA LEU A 33 -27.10 18.77 -3.68
C LEU A 33 -26.14 18.26 -4.75
N ASP A 34 -26.19 18.82 -5.96
CA ASP A 34 -25.26 18.48 -7.05
C ASP A 34 -23.79 18.70 -6.63
N GLN A 35 -23.50 19.77 -5.89
CA GLN A 35 -22.17 20.04 -5.33
C GLN A 35 -21.76 19.03 -4.24
N ILE A 36 -22.70 18.61 -3.40
CA ILE A 36 -22.45 17.62 -2.34
C ILE A 36 -22.13 16.27 -2.98
N ASP A 37 -22.90 15.84 -3.97
CA ASP A 37 -22.67 14.58 -4.68
C ASP A 37 -21.28 14.55 -5.32
N SER A 38 -20.89 15.64 -5.99
CA SER A 38 -19.53 15.76 -6.56
C SER A 38 -18.43 15.68 -5.50
N LYS A 39 -18.62 16.28 -4.31
CA LYS A 39 -17.65 16.18 -3.21
C LYS A 39 -17.58 14.77 -2.63
N ILE A 40 -18.71 14.07 -2.54
CA ILE A 40 -18.76 12.67 -2.07
C ILE A 40 -17.97 11.77 -3.04
N GLU A 41 -18.16 11.93 -4.35
CA GLU A 41 -17.40 11.17 -5.36
C GLU A 41 -15.88 11.45 -5.28
N GLN A 42 -15.50 12.71 -5.06
CA GLN A 42 -14.10 13.08 -4.85
C GLN A 42 -13.51 12.41 -3.61
N PHE A 43 -14.25 12.41 -2.48
CA PHE A 43 -13.80 11.74 -1.27
C PHE A 43 -13.69 10.23 -1.42
N ASP A 44 -14.64 9.57 -2.09
CA ASP A 44 -14.56 8.13 -2.37
C ASP A 44 -13.31 7.81 -3.22
N THR A 45 -13.05 8.61 -4.25
CA THR A 45 -11.86 8.47 -5.11
C THR A 45 -10.56 8.59 -4.30
N VAL A 46 -10.44 9.64 -3.48
CA VAL A 46 -9.24 9.86 -2.67
C VAL A 46 -9.05 8.74 -1.65
N ALA A 47 -10.12 8.36 -0.93
CA ALA A 47 -10.06 7.30 0.07
C ALA A 47 -9.61 5.97 -0.53
N ARG A 48 -10.13 5.58 -1.70
CA ARG A 48 -9.70 4.36 -2.41
C ARG A 48 -8.23 4.41 -2.79
N SER A 49 -7.75 5.56 -3.28
CA SER A 49 -6.35 5.70 -3.69
C SER A 49 -5.38 5.58 -2.51
N GLU A 50 -5.73 6.18 -1.36
CA GLU A 50 -4.91 6.12 -0.15
C GLU A 50 -4.90 4.70 0.44
N ILE A 51 -6.05 4.03 0.47
CA ILE A 51 -6.15 2.64 0.93
C ILE A 51 -5.28 1.72 0.05
N ALA A 52 -5.32 1.88 -1.26
CA ALA A 52 -4.51 1.09 -2.19
C ALA A 52 -3.00 1.32 -1.96
N TYR A 53 -2.60 2.59 -1.75
CA TYR A 53 -1.22 2.94 -1.45
C TYR A 53 -0.74 2.34 -0.12
N LEU A 54 -1.54 2.43 0.94
CA LEU A 54 -1.22 1.87 2.24
C LEU A 54 -1.11 0.35 2.19
N HIS A 55 -1.99 -0.34 1.46
CA HIS A 55 -1.88 -1.78 1.24
C HIS A 55 -0.57 -2.16 0.54
N TRP A 56 -0.20 -1.43 -0.51
CA TRP A 56 1.06 -1.68 -1.20
C TRP A 56 2.26 -1.52 -0.27
N ARG A 57 2.29 -0.44 0.53
CA ARG A 57 3.35 -0.21 1.53
C ARG A 57 3.40 -1.29 2.60
N ALA A 58 2.25 -1.76 3.07
CA ALA A 58 2.18 -2.84 4.05
C ALA A 58 2.85 -4.12 3.51
N GLY A 59 2.59 -4.47 2.24
CA GLY A 59 3.22 -5.64 1.61
C GLY A 59 4.74 -5.48 1.41
N ILE A 60 5.24 -4.27 1.16
CA ILE A 60 6.68 -4.00 1.12
C ILE A 60 7.30 -4.16 2.52
N ASN A 61 6.67 -3.59 3.55
CA ASN A 61 7.16 -3.69 4.91
C ASN A 61 7.18 -5.14 5.41
N GLU A 62 6.17 -5.94 5.08
CA GLU A 62 6.12 -7.37 5.43
C GLU A 62 7.32 -8.13 4.86
N LYS A 63 7.68 -7.87 3.59
CA LYS A 63 8.87 -8.47 2.96
C LYS A 63 10.16 -8.05 3.65
N ASN A 64 10.32 -6.74 3.91
CA ASN A 64 11.51 -6.22 4.58
C ASN A 64 11.68 -6.83 5.98
N ILE A 65 10.59 -6.99 6.72
CA ILE A 65 10.61 -7.63 8.06
C ILE A 65 11.02 -9.09 7.95
N LEU A 66 10.48 -9.81 6.96
CA LEU A 66 10.84 -11.21 6.73
C LEU A 66 12.34 -11.37 6.41
N GLU A 67 12.87 -10.52 5.54
CA GLU A 67 14.29 -10.50 5.17
C GLU A 67 15.19 -10.23 6.38
N ILE A 68 14.90 -9.18 7.15
CA ILE A 68 15.63 -8.87 8.39
C ILE A 68 15.54 -10.03 9.39
N THR A 69 14.37 -10.64 9.53
CA THR A 69 14.18 -11.77 10.47
C THR A 69 15.03 -12.97 10.04
N LEU A 70 15.07 -13.27 8.75
CA LEU A 70 15.88 -14.36 8.20
C LEU A 70 17.38 -14.11 8.42
N GLU A 71 17.85 -12.90 8.15
CA GLU A 71 19.23 -12.50 8.40
C GLU A 71 19.60 -12.66 9.88
N LEU A 72 18.75 -12.17 10.79
CA LEU A 72 18.98 -12.26 12.23
C LEU A 72 19.04 -13.71 12.72
N GLU A 73 18.13 -14.58 12.30
CA GLU A 73 18.15 -16.00 12.67
C GLU A 73 19.40 -16.71 12.12
N THR A 74 19.83 -16.35 10.91
CA THR A 74 21.08 -16.86 10.32
C THR A 74 22.29 -16.45 11.15
N LEU A 75 22.35 -15.19 11.60
CA LEU A 75 23.44 -14.67 12.44
C LEU A 75 23.47 -15.29 13.83
N LYS A 76 22.31 -15.55 14.46
CA LYS A 76 22.24 -16.19 15.79
C LYS A 76 22.90 -17.58 15.82
N GLY A 77 22.81 -18.32 14.72
CA GLY A 77 23.41 -19.65 14.57
C GLY A 77 24.88 -19.64 14.12
N ALA A 78 25.43 -18.49 13.73
CA ALA A 78 26.78 -18.40 13.20
C ALA A 78 27.84 -18.39 14.32
N ILE A 79 28.76 -19.37 14.30
CA ILE A 79 29.96 -19.37 15.15
C ILE A 79 31.09 -18.68 14.37
N LEU A 80 31.37 -17.42 14.71
CA LEU A 80 32.41 -16.61 14.07
C LEU A 80 33.79 -16.88 14.68
N ASN A 81 34.45 -17.96 14.24
CA ASN A 81 35.85 -18.22 14.61
C ASN A 81 36.81 -17.51 13.64
N GLY A 82 37.63 -16.58 14.16
CA GLY A 82 38.77 -16.01 13.41
C GLY A 82 38.55 -14.70 12.65
N LEU A 83 37.57 -13.86 13.04
CA LEU A 83 37.35 -12.55 12.41
C LEU A 83 38.49 -11.55 12.68
N THR A 84 39.45 -11.49 11.75
CA THR A 84 40.16 -10.26 11.39
C THR A 84 39.60 -9.79 10.04
N ASN A 85 38.80 -8.72 10.04
CA ASN A 85 38.29 -7.95 8.89
C ASN A 85 38.62 -8.52 7.49
N ASN A 86 37.75 -9.39 6.94
CA ASN A 86 37.52 -9.67 5.51
C ASN A 86 36.78 -11.00 5.36
N ILE A 87 35.46 -11.03 5.59
CA ILE A 87 34.63 -12.17 5.19
C ILE A 87 33.75 -11.73 4.01
N TYR A 88 33.87 -12.47 2.91
CA TYR A 88 32.97 -12.45 1.76
C TYR A 88 32.01 -13.65 1.92
N ILE A 89 30.70 -13.41 1.88
CA ILE A 89 29.67 -14.45 2.00
C ILE A 89 28.91 -14.52 0.68
N GLU A 90 28.90 -15.68 0.06
CA GLU A 90 28.14 -16.00 -1.16
C GLU A 90 27.31 -17.27 -0.92
N SER A 91 26.11 -17.31 -1.48
CA SER A 91 25.19 -18.45 -1.39
C SER A 91 25.23 -19.23 -2.69
N PHE A 92 25.55 -20.53 -2.61
CA PHE A 92 25.56 -21.43 -3.75
C PHE A 92 24.39 -22.41 -3.67
N ILE A 93 23.89 -22.83 -4.84
CA ILE A 93 22.86 -23.87 -4.95
C ILE A 93 23.49 -25.25 -4.69
N ASP A 94 24.71 -25.46 -5.18
CA ASP A 94 25.47 -26.69 -5.01
C ASP A 94 26.87 -26.40 -4.45
N ILE A 95 27.36 -27.29 -3.58
CA ILE A 95 28.71 -27.21 -3.03
C ILE A 95 29.78 -27.60 -4.06
N GLU A 96 29.37 -28.30 -5.13
CA GLU A 96 30.24 -28.64 -6.25
C GLU A 96 30.71 -27.39 -7.05
N ASP A 97 29.98 -26.28 -6.95
CA ASP A 97 30.34 -25.01 -7.61
C ASP A 97 31.48 -24.26 -6.89
N VAL A 98 31.82 -24.67 -5.66
CA VAL A 98 32.86 -24.03 -4.85
C VAL A 98 34.24 -24.59 -5.25
N THR A 99 34.97 -23.86 -6.09
CA THR A 99 36.35 -24.22 -6.46
C THR A 99 37.31 -23.84 -5.33
N LEU A 100 37.57 -24.80 -4.43
CA LEU A 100 38.47 -24.61 -3.29
C LEU A 100 39.95 -24.69 -3.73
N LEU A 101 40.77 -23.73 -3.31
CA LEU A 101 42.21 -23.67 -3.63
C LEU A 101 42.93 -24.95 -3.16
N ASN A 102 43.27 -25.79 -4.14
CA ASN A 102 44.30 -26.83 -4.14
C ASN A 102 44.59 -27.53 -2.79
N GLY A 103 43.59 -28.24 -2.26
CA GLY A 103 43.78 -29.20 -1.16
C GLY A 103 43.95 -28.60 0.24
N ALA A 104 43.86 -27.27 0.40
CA ALA A 104 43.92 -26.63 1.71
C ALA A 104 42.64 -26.83 2.53
N THR A 105 41.54 -27.23 1.89
CA THR A 105 40.25 -27.50 2.55
C THR A 105 39.68 -28.84 2.12
N LYS A 106 38.98 -29.50 3.05
CA LYS A 106 38.26 -30.76 2.87
C LYS A 106 36.77 -30.52 3.08
N HIS A 107 35.94 -31.21 2.30
CA HIS A 107 34.50 -31.25 2.49
C HIS A 107 34.10 -32.54 3.23
N ASP A 108 33.42 -32.38 4.36
CA ASP A 108 32.72 -33.44 5.08
C ASP A 108 31.26 -33.45 4.63
N SER A 109 30.92 -34.39 3.77
CA SER A 109 29.56 -34.57 3.24
C SER A 109 28.55 -35.06 4.27
N THR A 110 29.02 -35.69 5.36
CA THR A 110 28.14 -36.21 6.42
C THR A 110 27.66 -35.08 7.31
N ASN A 111 28.59 -34.19 7.69
CA ASN A 111 28.27 -33.05 8.55
C ASN A 111 27.99 -31.75 7.79
N LYS A 112 28.06 -31.79 6.45
CA LYS A 112 27.90 -30.62 5.55
C LYS A 112 28.82 -29.46 5.92
N LYS A 113 30.11 -29.76 6.10
CA LYS A 113 31.12 -28.78 6.53
C LYS A 113 32.31 -28.76 5.58
N VAL A 114 32.83 -27.57 5.31
CA VAL A 114 34.17 -27.39 4.71
C VAL A 114 35.12 -26.95 5.82
N TYR A 115 36.27 -27.60 5.92
CA TYR A 115 37.26 -27.32 6.97
C TYR A 115 38.67 -27.31 6.39
N LEU A 116 39.60 -26.59 7.01
CA LEU A 116 41.01 -26.59 6.63
C LEU A 116 41.63 -27.96 6.95
N ALA A 117 42.36 -28.53 5.99
CA ALA A 117 42.97 -29.86 6.09
C ALA A 117 44.19 -29.90 7.02
#